data_AF-A0A818P9H1-F1
#
_entry.id   AF-A0A818P9H1-F1
#
_cell.length_a   1.000
_cell.length_b   1.000
_cell.length_c   1.000
_cell.angle_alpha   90.00
_cell.angle_beta   90.00
_cell.angle_gamma   90.00
#
_symmetry.space_group_name_H-M   'P 1'
#
loop_
_entity.id
_entity.type
_entity.pdbx_description
1 polymer ?
#
loop_
_entity_poly.entity_id
_entity_poly.type
_entity_poly.pdbx_seq_one_letter_code
_entity_poly.pdbx_strand_id
1 'polypeptide(L)'
;MIQPLSSRAIDLPPYLLASYGTDSRYTSNDIISRWKNIFEKFREKHIKVLGYSIDCDSKYLRAMRVITGFFAKSINRNDLFGDHAFVIASCSQWIWFYLRPKQSFLCLQDPTHLITKLRNRLLSSKTSMMFGSESINIRFLLQLIKDFSKLDHGSVKSDVVPKDRQNYSFCIKISSDCVVQTLEKMQNTRAICIYLK
;
A
#
# COMPACT_ATOMS: atom_id res chain seq x y z
N MET A 1 22.55 -16.86 -13.78
CA MET A 1 23.38 -16.17 -14.80
C MET A 1 22.59 -14.94 -15.24
N ILE A 2 23.05 -13.73 -14.92
CA ILE A 2 22.36 -12.49 -15.27
C ILE A 2 22.77 -12.14 -16.70
N GLN A 3 21.82 -12.16 -17.63
CA GLN A 3 22.07 -11.76 -19.02
C GLN A 3 21.89 -10.24 -19.15
N PRO A 4 22.82 -9.52 -19.80
CA PRO A 4 22.63 -8.09 -20.06
C PRO A 4 21.39 -7.89 -20.94
N LEU A 5 20.54 -6.94 -20.53
CA LEU A 5 19.28 -6.65 -21.19
C LEU A 5 19.55 -6.05 -22.59
N SER A 6 18.93 -6.62 -23.63
CA SER A 6 18.92 -5.99 -24.94
C SER A 6 17.98 -4.77 -24.89
N SER A 7 18.32 -3.72 -25.65
CA SER A 7 17.60 -2.44 -25.70
C SER A 7 16.12 -2.52 -26.14
N ARG A 8 15.59 -3.73 -26.41
CA ARG A 8 14.21 -4.01 -26.85
C ARG A 8 13.31 -4.60 -25.76
N ALA A 9 13.82 -4.80 -24.56
CA ALA A 9 13.07 -5.46 -23.50
C ALA A 9 12.16 -4.45 -22.75
N ILE A 10 11.02 -4.13 -23.36
CA ILE A 10 10.04 -3.17 -22.83
C ILE A 10 9.17 -3.82 -21.72
N ASP A 11 9.00 -5.14 -21.75
CA ASP A 11 8.18 -5.89 -20.78
C ASP A 11 8.99 -6.99 -20.08
N LEU A 12 9.87 -6.60 -19.16
CA LEU A 12 10.58 -7.56 -18.32
C LEU A 12 9.83 -7.79 -17.01
N PRO A 13 9.56 -9.05 -16.64
CA PRO A 13 9.02 -9.34 -15.33
C PRO A 13 10.01 -8.92 -14.23
N PRO A 14 9.53 -8.54 -13.04
CA PRO A 14 10.41 -8.28 -11.92
C PRO A 14 11.24 -9.52 -11.61
N TYR A 15 12.56 -9.34 -11.42
CA TYR A 15 13.46 -10.43 -11.04
C TYR A 15 13.85 -10.31 -9.57
N LEU A 16 13.79 -11.43 -8.87
CA LEU A 16 14.30 -11.52 -7.51
C LEU A 16 15.82 -11.62 -7.55
N LEU A 17 16.51 -10.56 -7.10
CA LEU A 17 17.97 -10.57 -7.01
C LEU A 17 18.45 -11.44 -5.83
N ALA A 18 17.75 -11.37 -4.70
CA ALA A 18 18.07 -12.14 -3.50
C ALA A 18 16.88 -12.20 -2.53
N SER A 19 16.78 -13.30 -1.78
CA SER A 19 15.88 -13.46 -0.65
C SER A 19 16.67 -13.86 0.60
N TYR A 20 16.24 -13.34 1.75
CA TYR A 20 16.89 -13.63 3.02
C TYR A 20 15.82 -13.84 4.10
N GLY A 21 15.97 -14.90 4.88
CA GLY A 21 15.21 -15.09 6.11
C GLY A 21 15.91 -14.40 7.27
N THR A 22 15.21 -13.56 8.01
CA THR A 22 15.68 -13.01 9.27
C THR A 22 14.85 -13.57 10.41
N ASP A 23 15.43 -13.74 11.59
CA ASP A 23 14.63 -14.01 12.77
C ASP A 23 13.67 -12.83 13.05
N SER A 24 12.62 -13.03 13.85
CA SER A 24 11.63 -11.98 14.11
C SER A 24 12.11 -10.93 15.13
N ARG A 25 13.38 -10.96 15.56
CA ARG A 25 13.90 -10.14 16.68
C ARG A 25 14.48 -8.80 16.24
N TYR A 26 14.59 -8.52 14.94
CA TYR A 26 15.06 -7.22 14.45
C TYR A 26 14.16 -6.06 14.89
N THR A 27 14.77 -4.88 14.99
CA THR A 27 14.15 -3.61 15.32
C THR A 27 14.08 -2.70 14.09
N SER A 28 13.38 -1.56 14.20
CA SER A 28 13.37 -0.55 13.14
C SER A 28 14.76 0.04 12.84
N ASN A 29 15.67 0.06 13.82
CA ASN A 29 17.03 0.55 13.60
C ASN A 29 17.86 -0.42 12.78
N ASP A 30 17.65 -1.73 12.98
CA ASP A 30 18.31 -2.77 12.17
C ASP A 30 17.84 -2.70 10.72
N ILE A 31 16.54 -2.45 10.49
CA ILE A 31 15.97 -2.25 9.15
C ILE A 31 16.62 -1.04 8.47
N ILE A 32 16.75 0.10 9.17
CA ILE A 32 17.39 1.31 8.64
C ILE A 32 18.85 1.03 8.28
N SER A 33 19.58 0.35 9.17
CA SER A 33 20.99 0.01 8.96
C SER A 33 21.17 -0.89 7.74
N ARG A 34 20.27 -1.86 7.56
CA ARG A 34 20.23 -2.72 6.38
C ARG A 34 19.92 -1.94 5.11
N TRP A 35 18.93 -1.05 5.12
CA TRP A 35 18.64 -0.20 3.96
C TRP A 35 19.82 0.67 3.58
N LYS A 36 20.47 1.31 4.55
CA LYS A 36 21.70 2.07 4.32
C LYS A 36 22.77 1.19 3.67
N ASN A 37 23.04 0.00 4.21
CA ASN A 37 24.04 -0.90 3.64
C ASN A 37 23.71 -1.31 2.19
N ILE A 38 22.45 -1.67 1.91
CA ILE A 38 21.98 -2.00 0.56
C ILE A 38 22.19 -0.80 -0.38
N PHE A 39 21.76 0.38 0.02
CA PHE A 39 21.90 1.59 -0.79
C PHE A 39 23.37 1.85 -1.16
N GLU A 40 24.27 1.78 -0.18
CA GLU A 40 25.71 2.00 -0.38
C GLU A 40 26.33 0.92 -1.29
N LYS A 41 25.97 -0.36 -1.10
CA LYS A 41 26.50 -1.47 -1.91
C LYS A 41 26.05 -1.42 -3.37
N PHE A 42 24.81 -1.01 -3.62
CA PHE A 42 24.32 -0.78 -4.98
C PHE A 42 25.00 0.45 -5.60
N ARG A 43 25.23 1.50 -4.81
CA ARG A 43 25.95 2.69 -5.26
C ARG A 43 27.40 2.38 -5.68
N GLU A 44 28.12 1.57 -4.92
CA GLU A 44 29.48 1.08 -5.28
C GLU A 44 29.52 0.40 -6.65
N LYS A 45 28.37 -0.11 -7.12
CA LYS A 45 28.21 -0.76 -8.43
C LYS A 45 27.54 0.12 -9.48
N HIS A 46 27.41 1.43 -9.22
CA HIS A 46 26.71 2.39 -10.08
C HIS A 46 25.24 2.03 -10.36
N ILE A 47 24.60 1.27 -9.46
CA ILE A 47 23.17 0.97 -9.55
C ILE A 47 22.40 1.96 -8.67
N LYS A 48 21.45 2.67 -9.29
CA LYS A 48 20.61 3.65 -8.59
C LYS A 48 19.41 2.98 -7.93
N VAL A 49 19.34 3.03 -6.61
CA VAL A 49 18.16 2.61 -5.85
C VAL A 49 17.13 3.74 -5.83
N LEU A 50 15.94 3.51 -6.36
CA LEU A 50 14.87 4.52 -6.38
C LEU A 50 14.06 4.54 -5.08
N GLY A 51 13.84 3.38 -4.46
CA GLY A 51 13.01 3.27 -3.27
C GLY A 51 12.96 1.87 -2.70
N TYR A 52 12.41 1.79 -1.49
CA TYR A 52 12.06 0.55 -0.81
C TYR A 52 10.55 0.40 -0.79
N SER A 53 10.05 -0.70 -1.34
CA SER A 53 8.67 -1.14 -1.16
C SER A 53 8.62 -2.15 -0.01
N ILE A 54 7.69 -1.96 0.93
CA ILE A 54 7.56 -2.84 2.10
C ILE A 54 6.14 -3.32 2.30
N ASP A 55 6.04 -4.43 3.02
CA ASP A 55 4.83 -4.81 3.69
C ASP A 55 4.50 -3.86 4.83
N CYS A 56 3.23 -3.86 5.19
CA CYS A 56 2.62 -2.94 6.11
C CYS A 56 2.88 -3.37 7.60
N ASP A 57 4.09 -3.84 7.89
CA ASP A 57 4.58 -4.26 9.21
C ASP A 57 5.03 -3.06 10.06
N SER A 58 4.69 -3.08 11.35
CA SER A 58 4.91 -1.96 12.26
C SER A 58 6.37 -1.52 12.39
N LYS A 59 7.33 -2.45 12.34
CA LYS A 59 8.76 -2.16 12.48
C LYS A 59 9.29 -1.45 11.24
N TYR A 60 8.85 -1.88 10.06
CA TYR A 60 9.19 -1.23 8.80
C TYR A 60 8.50 0.13 8.66
N LEU A 61 7.23 0.26 9.07
CA LEU A 61 6.55 1.56 9.10
C LEU A 61 7.26 2.56 10.00
N ARG A 62 7.73 2.13 11.17
CA ARG A 62 8.55 2.97 12.05
C ARG A 62 9.88 3.34 11.39
N ALA A 63 10.55 2.40 10.70
CA ALA A 63 11.77 2.69 9.95
C ALA A 63 11.52 3.76 8.86
N MET A 64 10.44 3.63 8.10
CA MET A 64 10.01 4.62 7.09
C MET A 64 9.79 6.00 7.70
N ARG A 65 9.05 6.09 8.80
CA ARG A 65 8.81 7.37 9.50
C ARG A 65 10.11 8.02 9.97
N VAL A 66 11.02 7.21 10.52
CA VAL A 66 12.30 7.68 11.03
C VAL A 66 13.22 8.15 9.89
N ILE A 67 13.26 7.46 8.75
CA ILE A 67 14.15 7.82 7.64
C ILE A 67 13.62 9.02 6.85
N THR A 68 12.33 9.04 6.52
CA THR A 68 11.65 10.14 5.80
C THR A 68 11.42 11.38 6.66
N GLY A 69 11.57 11.24 7.98
CA GLY A 69 11.26 12.27 8.94
C GLY A 69 9.80 12.64 9.06
N PHE A 70 8.90 11.75 8.62
CA PHE A 70 7.47 11.89 8.80
C PHE A 70 7.05 11.69 10.27
N PHE A 71 6.74 12.78 10.96
CA PHE A 71 6.34 12.81 12.39
C PHE A 71 7.27 12.02 13.32
N ALA A 72 8.56 12.00 13.01
CA ALA A 72 9.61 11.42 13.83
C ALA A 72 10.89 12.25 13.63
N LYS A 73 11.75 12.36 14.64
CA LYS A 73 13.11 12.92 14.53
C LYS A 73 14.11 11.79 14.78
N SER A 74 15.08 11.62 13.89
CA SER A 74 16.30 10.85 14.16
C SER A 74 17.42 11.84 14.36
N ILE A 75 18.25 11.58 15.36
CA ILE A 75 19.35 12.44 15.80
C ILE A 75 20.47 12.47 14.74
N ASN A 76 20.64 11.39 13.96
CA ASN A 76 21.76 11.20 13.02
C ASN A 76 21.32 11.17 11.54
N ARG A 77 20.45 12.10 11.12
CA ARG A 77 19.89 12.10 9.76
C ARG A 77 20.82 12.65 8.68
N ASN A 78 21.74 13.53 9.03
CA ASN A 78 22.53 14.26 8.05
C ASN A 78 23.40 13.33 7.19
N ASP A 79 23.83 12.19 7.74
CA ASP A 79 24.67 11.19 7.05
C ASP A 79 23.91 10.30 6.05
N LEU A 80 22.59 10.36 6.00
CA LEU A 80 21.77 9.55 5.08
C LEU A 80 21.53 10.24 3.73
N PHE A 81 21.75 11.55 3.65
CA PHE A 81 21.34 12.42 2.53
C PHE A 81 22.54 13.16 1.91
N GLY A 82 23.61 12.43 1.61
CA GLY A 82 24.76 12.97 0.86
C GLY A 82 24.39 13.48 -0.54
N ASP A 83 25.40 13.75 -1.36
CA ASP A 83 25.28 14.41 -2.68
C ASP A 83 24.38 13.68 -3.70
N HIS A 84 23.93 12.46 -3.40
CA HIS A 84 23.11 11.62 -4.26
C HIS A 84 21.60 11.73 -4.01
N ALA A 85 21.19 12.57 -3.07
CA ALA A 85 19.77 12.80 -2.86
C ALA A 85 19.17 13.53 -4.07
N PHE A 86 18.03 13.04 -4.54
CA PHE A 86 17.29 13.65 -5.63
C PHE A 86 16.28 14.67 -5.09
N VAL A 87 15.98 15.65 -5.93
CA VAL A 87 14.99 16.68 -5.65
C VAL A 87 13.65 16.22 -6.20
N ILE A 88 12.61 16.32 -5.37
CA ILE A 88 11.23 16.08 -5.78
C ILE A 88 10.46 17.38 -5.62
N ALA A 89 9.84 17.83 -6.70
CA ALA A 89 8.87 18.90 -6.66
C ALA A 89 7.55 18.35 -6.09
N SER A 90 7.21 18.73 -4.86
CA SER A 90 5.89 18.47 -4.30
C SER A 90 4.89 19.52 -4.80
N CYS A 91 3.65 19.10 -5.11
CA CYS A 91 2.57 20.03 -5.43
C CYS A 91 2.20 20.85 -4.18
N SER A 92 2.37 22.17 -4.24
CA SER A 92 2.08 23.09 -3.12
C SER A 92 0.60 23.10 -2.71
N GLN A 93 -0.30 22.66 -3.59
CA GLN A 93 -1.73 22.56 -3.31
C GLN A 93 -2.08 21.39 -2.40
N TRP A 94 -1.21 20.38 -2.28
CA TRP A 94 -1.47 19.18 -1.50
C TRP A 94 -1.02 19.34 -0.05
N ILE A 95 -1.71 20.21 0.70
CA ILE A 95 -1.40 20.50 2.11
C ILE A 95 -1.46 19.27 3.03
N TRP A 96 -2.15 18.22 2.60
CA TRP A 96 -2.29 16.94 3.31
C TRP A 96 -1.16 15.94 2.98
N PHE A 97 -0.38 16.20 1.92
CA PHE A 97 0.67 15.30 1.47
C PHE A 97 2.02 15.70 2.04
N TYR A 98 2.67 14.77 2.73
CA TYR A 98 4.02 15.00 3.24
C TYR A 98 5.04 14.28 2.36
N LEU A 99 5.95 15.05 1.78
CA LEU A 99 7.15 14.54 1.12
C LEU A 99 8.26 15.57 1.26
N ARG A 100 9.47 15.11 1.57
CA ARG A 100 10.60 16.03 1.67
C ARG A 100 11.10 16.42 0.28
N PRO A 101 11.46 17.70 0.06
CA PRO A 101 11.99 18.15 -1.23
C PRO A 101 13.28 17.43 -1.65
N LYS A 102 14.10 16.99 -0.70
CA LYS A 102 15.37 16.28 -0.94
C LYS A 102 15.38 14.95 -0.19
N GLN A 103 15.61 13.85 -0.90
CA GLN A 103 15.69 12.49 -0.32
C GLN A 103 16.57 11.55 -1.15
N SER A 104 17.17 10.55 -0.50
CA SER A 104 18.06 9.58 -1.16
C SER A 104 17.31 8.45 -1.85
N PHE A 105 16.11 8.11 -1.35
CA PHE A 105 15.24 7.06 -1.89
C PHE A 105 13.80 7.27 -1.39
N LEU A 106 12.84 6.68 -2.10
CA LEU A 106 11.43 6.65 -1.71
C LEU A 106 11.13 5.50 -0.74
N CYS A 107 10.12 5.71 0.09
CA CYS A 107 9.54 4.67 0.93
C CYS A 107 8.10 4.42 0.48
N LEU A 108 7.82 3.23 -0.04
CA LEU A 108 6.53 2.84 -0.60
C LEU A 108 5.95 1.66 0.19
N GLN A 109 4.63 1.64 0.37
CA GLN A 109 3.96 0.45 0.89
C GLN A 109 3.45 -0.40 -0.27
N ASP A 110 3.40 -1.73 -0.08
CA ASP A 110 2.74 -2.61 -1.02
C ASP A 110 1.24 -2.26 -1.12
N PRO A 111 0.77 -1.80 -2.30
CA PRO A 111 -0.63 -1.47 -2.52
C PRO A 111 -1.56 -2.69 -2.34
N THR A 112 -1.11 -3.89 -2.66
CA THR A 112 -1.89 -5.14 -2.54
C THR A 112 -2.27 -5.39 -1.08
N HIS A 113 -1.29 -5.28 -0.18
CA HIS A 113 -1.52 -5.44 1.25
C HIS A 113 -2.34 -4.27 1.83
N LEU A 114 -2.14 -3.05 1.34
CA LEU A 114 -2.91 -1.88 1.77
C LEU A 114 -4.40 -2.05 1.44
N ILE A 115 -4.72 -2.38 0.19
CA ILE A 115 -6.10 -2.62 -0.27
C ILE A 115 -6.74 -3.75 0.54
N THR A 116 -6.00 -4.83 0.78
CA THR A 116 -6.49 -5.96 1.57
C THR A 116 -6.81 -5.57 3.02
N LYS A 117 -6.00 -4.70 3.65
CA LYS A 117 -6.29 -4.14 4.98
C LYS A 117 -7.52 -3.23 4.97
N LEU A 118 -7.64 -2.35 3.98
CA LEU A 118 -8.79 -1.47 3.80
C LEU A 118 -10.08 -2.28 3.63
N ARG A 119 -10.06 -3.32 2.80
CA ARG A 119 -11.18 -4.27 2.69
C ARG A 119 -11.50 -4.92 4.03
N ASN A 120 -10.50 -5.50 4.71
CA ASN A 120 -10.73 -6.19 5.98
C ASN A 120 -11.32 -5.27 7.05
N ARG A 121 -11.00 -3.96 7.00
CA ARG A 121 -11.60 -2.94 7.86
C ARG A 121 -13.07 -2.70 7.50
N LEU A 122 -13.41 -2.58 6.21
CA LEU A 122 -14.80 -2.46 5.73
C LEU A 122 -15.66 -3.67 6.14
N LEU A 123 -15.09 -4.88 6.03
CA LEU A 123 -15.79 -6.14 6.30
C LEU A 123 -15.84 -6.51 7.80
N SER A 124 -15.15 -5.76 8.65
CA SER A 124 -15.11 -6.03 10.08
C SER A 124 -16.41 -5.61 10.76
N SER A 125 -17.10 -6.56 11.38
CA SER A 125 -18.30 -6.31 12.19
C SER A 125 -18.04 -5.51 13.46
N LYS A 126 -16.76 -5.42 13.89
CA LYS A 126 -16.36 -4.74 15.12
C LYS A 126 -16.13 -3.25 14.95
N THR A 127 -16.09 -2.76 13.70
CA THR A 127 -15.57 -1.44 13.40
C THR A 127 -16.43 -0.77 12.35
N SER A 128 -17.07 0.35 12.68
CA SER A 128 -17.62 1.25 11.68
C SER A 128 -16.51 2.15 11.14
N MET A 129 -16.54 2.44 9.85
CA MET A 129 -15.75 3.51 9.26
C MET A 129 -16.67 4.71 9.03
N MET A 130 -16.12 5.90 9.18
CA MET A 130 -16.81 7.13 8.83
C MET A 130 -16.17 7.71 7.57
N PHE A 131 -17.01 8.14 6.63
CA PHE A 131 -16.59 8.88 5.45
C PHE A 131 -17.39 10.18 5.42
N GLY A 132 -16.75 11.29 5.81
CA GLY A 132 -17.49 12.50 6.17
C GLY A 132 -18.42 12.24 7.35
N SER A 133 -19.71 12.57 7.18
CA SER A 133 -20.77 12.33 8.17
C SER A 133 -21.47 10.97 8.03
N GLU A 134 -21.13 10.18 7.01
CA GLU A 134 -21.80 8.92 6.70
C GLU A 134 -21.00 7.73 7.26
N SER A 135 -21.69 6.75 7.87
CA SER A 135 -21.06 5.51 8.29
C SER A 135 -21.05 4.49 7.16
N ILE A 136 -19.87 3.92 6.90
CA ILE A 136 -19.69 2.78 6.01
C ILE A 136 -19.47 1.51 6.84
N ASN A 137 -20.19 0.44 6.48
CA ASN A 137 -20.04 -0.88 7.10
C ASN A 137 -20.48 -2.00 6.14
N ILE A 138 -20.20 -3.26 6.51
CA ILE A 138 -20.51 -4.46 5.73
C ILE A 138 -22.00 -4.65 5.40
N ARG A 139 -22.93 -4.03 6.15
CA ARG A 139 -24.37 -4.27 5.97
C ARG A 139 -24.86 -3.86 4.58
N PHE A 140 -24.29 -2.81 3.98
CA PHE A 140 -24.63 -2.41 2.61
C PHE A 140 -24.35 -3.52 1.61
N LEU A 141 -23.20 -4.19 1.71
CA LEU A 141 -22.84 -5.30 0.82
C LEU A 141 -23.70 -6.55 1.10
N LEU A 142 -24.02 -6.82 2.36
CA LEU A 142 -24.91 -7.92 2.71
C LEU A 142 -26.35 -7.68 2.24
N GLN A 143 -26.81 -6.44 2.30
CA GLN A 143 -28.12 -6.03 1.81
C GLN A 143 -28.17 -6.12 0.28
N LEU A 144 -27.13 -5.66 -0.43
CA LEU A 144 -27.01 -5.83 -1.87
C LEU A 144 -27.12 -7.31 -2.29
N ILE A 145 -26.42 -8.21 -1.59
CA ILE A 145 -26.47 -9.67 -1.88
C ILE A 145 -27.85 -10.27 -1.59
N LYS A 146 -28.62 -9.68 -0.68
CA LYS A 146 -29.95 -10.16 -0.30
C LYS A 146 -31.04 -9.64 -1.23
N ASP A 147 -30.95 -8.36 -1.60
CA ASP A 147 -32.04 -7.61 -2.23
C ASP A 147 -31.94 -7.60 -3.77
N PHE A 148 -30.76 -7.90 -4.33
CA PHE A 148 -30.53 -7.92 -5.78
C PHE A 148 -30.12 -9.30 -6.30
N SER A 149 -30.27 -9.52 -7.62
CA SER A 149 -29.87 -10.78 -8.23
C SER A 149 -28.36 -10.87 -8.36
N LYS A 150 -27.80 -12.07 -8.13
CA LYS A 150 -26.37 -12.34 -8.38
C LYS A 150 -25.93 -11.96 -9.79
N LEU A 151 -26.82 -12.00 -10.77
CA LEU A 151 -26.52 -11.59 -12.14
C LEU A 151 -26.22 -10.09 -12.26
N ASP A 152 -26.76 -9.26 -11.37
CA ASP A 152 -26.59 -7.81 -11.39
C ASP A 152 -25.23 -7.39 -10.81
N HIS A 153 -24.75 -8.10 -9.77
CA HIS A 153 -23.60 -7.67 -8.97
C HIS A 153 -22.48 -8.72 -8.83
N GLY A 154 -22.67 -9.95 -9.31
CA GLY A 154 -21.66 -11.03 -9.35
C GLY A 154 -21.16 -11.57 -8.00
N SER A 155 -21.58 -10.98 -6.88
CA SER A 155 -21.05 -11.24 -5.54
C SER A 155 -21.88 -12.29 -4.77
N VAL A 156 -21.22 -13.04 -3.89
CA VAL A 156 -21.84 -14.01 -2.98
C VAL A 156 -21.37 -13.76 -1.54
N LYS A 157 -22.07 -14.33 -0.57
CA LYS A 157 -21.80 -14.11 0.86
C LYS A 157 -20.35 -14.44 1.27
N SER A 158 -19.71 -15.43 0.63
CA SER A 158 -18.31 -15.78 0.90
C SER A 158 -17.30 -14.72 0.45
N ASP A 159 -17.68 -13.83 -0.48
CA ASP A 159 -16.81 -12.74 -0.94
C ASP A 159 -16.71 -11.61 0.10
N VAL A 160 -17.77 -11.42 0.89
CA VAL A 160 -17.87 -10.37 1.92
C VAL A 160 -17.61 -10.89 3.34
N VAL A 161 -17.68 -12.21 3.55
CA VAL A 161 -17.27 -12.88 4.79
C VAL A 161 -16.09 -13.80 4.48
N PRO A 162 -14.88 -13.26 4.25
CA PRO A 162 -13.75 -14.04 3.79
C PRO A 162 -13.24 -14.98 4.88
N LYS A 163 -13.07 -16.26 4.54
CA LYS A 163 -12.23 -17.20 5.31
C LYS A 163 -10.76 -16.82 5.20
N ASP A 164 -10.33 -16.46 3.98
CA ASP A 164 -8.98 -15.98 3.69
C ASP A 164 -8.93 -14.45 3.64
N ARG A 165 -8.31 -13.87 4.66
CA ARG A 165 -8.14 -12.42 4.80
C ARG A 165 -7.04 -11.84 3.92
N GLN A 166 -6.29 -12.65 3.17
CA GLN A 166 -5.20 -12.22 2.29
C GLN A 166 -5.55 -12.28 0.80
N ASN A 167 -6.67 -12.91 0.43
CA ASN A 167 -7.04 -13.06 -0.98
C ASN A 167 -7.39 -11.71 -1.65
N TYR A 168 -6.52 -11.21 -2.51
CA TYR A 168 -6.70 -9.93 -3.22
C TYR A 168 -7.85 -9.96 -4.24
N SER A 169 -8.17 -11.12 -4.83
CA SER A 169 -9.22 -11.23 -5.86
C SER A 169 -10.59 -10.79 -5.33
N PHE A 170 -10.86 -11.01 -4.04
CA PHE A 170 -12.09 -10.52 -3.42
C PHE A 170 -12.14 -9.01 -3.29
N CYS A 171 -11.00 -8.33 -3.14
CA CYS A 171 -10.95 -6.87 -3.14
C CYS A 171 -11.42 -6.33 -4.50
N ILE A 172 -10.88 -6.89 -5.60
CA ILE A 172 -11.29 -6.52 -6.97
C ILE A 172 -12.79 -6.76 -7.16
N LYS A 173 -13.27 -7.92 -6.71
CA LYS A 173 -14.67 -8.31 -6.91
C LYS A 173 -15.66 -7.38 -6.23
N ILE A 174 -15.43 -7.02 -4.96
CA ILE A 174 -16.35 -6.12 -4.23
C ILE A 174 -16.29 -4.67 -4.73
N SER A 175 -15.18 -4.28 -5.35
CA SER A 175 -14.99 -2.96 -5.96
C SER A 175 -15.33 -2.93 -7.45
N SER A 176 -15.94 -3.99 -7.99
CA SER A 176 -16.30 -4.04 -9.40
C SER A 176 -17.40 -3.04 -9.74
N ASP A 177 -17.38 -2.53 -10.98
CA ASP A 177 -18.36 -1.56 -11.47
C ASP A 177 -19.80 -2.05 -11.28
N CYS A 178 -20.07 -3.35 -11.52
CA CYS A 178 -21.39 -3.94 -11.32
C CYS A 178 -21.88 -3.83 -9.86
N VAL A 179 -21.00 -4.05 -8.89
CA VAL A 179 -21.33 -3.89 -7.46
C VAL A 179 -21.62 -2.43 -7.15
N VAL A 180 -20.76 -1.51 -7.62
CA VAL A 180 -20.90 -0.07 -7.38
C VAL A 180 -22.20 0.48 -8.00
N GLN A 181 -22.48 0.14 -9.25
CA GLN A 181 -23.72 0.54 -9.95
C GLN A 181 -24.97 -0.03 -9.28
N THR A 182 -24.88 -1.23 -8.70
CA THR A 182 -26.00 -1.82 -7.95
C THR A 182 -26.19 -1.13 -6.60
N LEU A 183 -25.11 -0.80 -5.89
CA LEU A 183 -25.18 0.00 -4.66
C LEU A 183 -25.78 1.39 -4.90
N GLU A 184 -25.50 2.03 -6.04
CA GLU A 184 -26.08 3.34 -6.40
C GLU A 184 -27.62 3.33 -6.53
N LYS A 185 -28.24 2.15 -6.70
CA LYS A 185 -29.71 1.99 -6.73
C LYS A 185 -30.33 1.94 -5.32
N MET A 186 -29.52 1.76 -4.28
CA MET A 186 -29.97 1.67 -2.89
C MET A 186 -29.93 3.04 -2.21
N GLN A 187 -30.75 3.23 -1.17
CA GLN A 187 -30.72 4.46 -0.37
C GLN A 187 -29.49 4.49 0.55
N ASN A 188 -28.95 5.68 0.80
CA ASN A 188 -27.85 5.93 1.75
C ASN A 188 -26.54 5.17 1.48
N THR A 189 -26.21 4.92 0.20
CA THR A 189 -24.99 4.20 -0.21
C THR A 189 -23.89 5.08 -0.78
N ARG A 190 -24.08 6.40 -0.84
CA ARG A 190 -23.13 7.33 -1.46
C ARG A 190 -21.71 7.16 -0.92
N ALA A 191 -21.54 7.15 0.39
CA ALA A 191 -20.22 6.97 1.01
C ALA A 191 -19.56 5.64 0.66
N ILE A 192 -20.30 4.51 0.65
CA ILE A 192 -19.71 3.21 0.28
C ILE A 192 -19.35 3.16 -1.21
N CYS A 193 -20.14 3.79 -2.08
CA CYS A 193 -19.79 3.89 -3.51
C CYS A 193 -18.51 4.70 -3.73
N ILE A 194 -18.32 5.81 -3.01
CA ILE A 194 -17.08 6.60 -3.08
C ILE A 194 -15.90 5.79 -2.55
N TYR A 195 -16.08 5.02 -1.48
CA TYR A 195 -15.02 4.21 -0.88
C TYR A 195 -14.55 3.06 -1.79
N LEU A 196 -15.46 2.51 -2.61
CA LEU A 196 -15.16 1.38 -3.50
C LEU A 196 -14.64 1.79 -4.87
N LYS A 197 -14.80 3.06 -5.27
CA LYS A 197 -14.23 3.67 -6.48
C LYS A 197 -12.78 4.10 -6.24
#